data_AF-A0A378PNH2-F1
#
_entry.id   AF-A0A378PNH2-F1
#
_cell.length_a   1.000
_cell.length_b   1.000
_cell.length_c   1.000
_cell.angle_alpha   90.00
_cell.angle_beta   90.00
_cell.angle_gamma   90.00
#
_symmetry.space_group_name_H-M   'P 1'
#
loop_
_entity.id
_entity.type
_entity.pdbx_description
1 polymer ?
#
loop_
_entity_poly.entity_id
_entity_poly.type
_entity_poly.pdbx_seq_one_letter_code
_entity_poly.pdbx_strand_id
1 'polypeptide(L)'
;MDIDQLMYQAVSKNNDTNELKGFIQSQGARQSANEHLVPEQLFDDPNTKEKEVEGVSAVKAIQIAQEQGQTVYTITQENYSQIIPKLSLSSGVMTDIRDNVAVGRTVTVHEKTIHYKGWKGSGYIIIDPHTGSGAYLIDGGANGGYLTGDNASIISTLALAYTDSKTFLREKPWFSKSLLEKYKFSQVSKYIGLGGLLLNLAYIASKDDLSTNQKYFQVFTNMLGYALIANIGNAIMLATPLSIGIALSVVMALIISTSIILINDLYGFNIRIYRNKYNISSVLYNKEIVV
;
A
#
# COMPACT_ATOMS: atom_id res chain seq x y z
N MET A 1 2.59 0.82 13.59
CA MET A 1 1.23 0.59 14.11
C MET A 1 0.71 1.95 14.48
N ASP A 2 -0.47 2.34 14.03
CA ASP A 2 -1.10 3.61 14.40
C ASP A 2 -2.17 3.32 15.46
N ILE A 3 -2.34 4.22 16.43
CA ILE A 3 -3.41 4.12 17.41
C ILE A 3 -4.50 5.12 17.01
N ASP A 4 -5.50 4.62 16.27
CA ASP A 4 -6.53 5.46 15.65
C ASP A 4 -7.32 6.31 16.67
N GLN A 5 -7.69 5.72 17.81
CA GLN A 5 -8.47 6.42 18.83
C GLN A 5 -8.29 5.79 20.22
N LEU A 6 -7.95 6.64 21.20
CA LEU A 6 -7.95 6.29 22.63
C LEU A 6 -8.87 7.22 23.40
N MET A 7 -9.92 6.65 23.99
CA MET A 7 -10.84 7.37 24.87
C MET A 7 -10.35 7.26 26.31
N TYR A 8 -10.25 8.39 27.00
CA TYR A 8 -9.91 8.46 28.43
C TYR A 8 -10.91 9.35 29.16
N GLN A 9 -11.28 8.94 30.37
CA GLN A 9 -12.04 9.77 31.30
C GLN A 9 -11.11 10.09 32.47
N ALA A 10 -10.70 11.35 32.60
CA ALA A 10 -9.76 11.79 33.61
C ALA A 10 -10.23 13.09 34.27
N VAL A 11 -9.99 13.21 35.57
CA VAL A 11 -10.28 14.40 36.38
C VAL A 11 -9.08 14.61 37.30
N SER A 12 -8.60 15.85 37.44
CA SER A 12 -7.56 16.16 38.43
C SER A 12 -8.14 16.00 39.84
N LYS A 13 -7.38 15.37 40.74
CA LYS A 13 -7.74 15.23 42.15
C LYS A 13 -8.01 16.59 42.82
N ASN A 14 -7.32 17.63 42.36
CA ASN A 14 -7.41 19.00 42.86
C ASN A 14 -8.35 19.88 42.01
N ASN A 15 -9.03 19.29 41.01
CA ASN A 15 -9.81 19.99 40.00
C ASN A 15 -8.99 21.06 39.22
N ASP A 16 -7.68 20.84 39.09
CA ASP A 16 -6.79 21.71 38.31
C ASP A 16 -6.79 21.28 36.83
N THR A 17 -7.23 22.19 35.97
CA THR A 17 -7.25 21.98 34.53
C THR A 17 -5.86 21.84 33.91
N ASN A 18 -4.81 22.43 34.50
CA ASN A 18 -3.44 22.31 33.99
C ASN A 18 -2.85 20.93 34.29
N GLU A 19 -3.12 20.38 35.48
CA GLU A 19 -2.76 19.00 35.81
C GLU A 19 -3.44 18.01 34.85
N LEU A 20 -4.74 18.23 34.55
CA LEU A 20 -5.48 17.41 33.59
C LEU A 20 -4.87 17.50 32.19
N LYS A 21 -4.54 18.69 31.70
CA LYS A 21 -3.86 18.88 30.40
C LYS A 21 -2.51 18.16 30.36
N GLY A 22 -1.70 18.32 31.41
CA GLY A 22 -0.39 17.66 31.50
C GLY A 22 -0.51 16.14 31.50
N PHE A 23 -1.51 15.58 32.20
CA PHE A 23 -1.82 14.15 32.14
C PHE A 23 -2.16 13.72 30.72
N ILE A 24 -3.07 14.41 30.03
CA ILE A 24 -3.50 14.09 28.66
C ILE A 24 -2.31 14.09 27.69
N GLN A 25 -1.47 15.13 27.74
CA GLN A 25 -0.26 15.23 26.92
C GLN A 25 0.73 14.11 27.21
N SER A 26 0.90 13.73 28.48
CA SER A 26 1.78 12.62 28.86
C SER A 26 1.29 11.28 28.31
N GLN A 27 -0.04 11.08 28.22
CA GLN A 27 -0.62 9.88 27.63
C GLN A 27 -0.34 9.82 26.12
N GLY A 28 -0.56 10.92 25.38
CA GLY A 28 -0.30 10.97 23.94
C GLY A 28 1.18 10.67 23.60
N ALA A 29 2.12 11.26 24.35
CA ALA A 29 3.54 10.99 24.16
C ALA A 29 3.91 9.52 24.42
N ARG A 30 3.34 8.91 25.47
CA ARG A 30 3.57 7.48 25.79
C ARG A 30 2.95 6.56 24.75
N GLN A 31 1.78 6.90 24.22
CA GLN A 31 1.10 6.14 23.18
C GLN A 31 1.92 6.13 21.89
N SER A 32 2.34 7.32 21.44
CA SER A 32 3.23 7.42 20.28
C SER A 32 4.56 6.70 20.51
N ALA A 33 5.10 6.72 21.74
CA ALA A 33 6.26 5.89 22.06
C ALA A 33 5.96 4.38 21.92
N ASN A 34 4.80 3.91 22.40
CA ASN A 34 4.43 2.50 22.31
C ASN A 34 4.20 2.02 20.85
N GLU A 35 3.84 2.90 19.93
CA GLU A 35 3.67 2.58 18.50
C GLU A 35 4.94 2.05 17.83
N HIS A 36 6.11 2.40 18.37
CA HIS A 36 7.39 1.83 17.94
C HIS A 36 7.94 0.82 18.96
N LEU A 37 7.84 1.08 20.27
CA LEU A 37 8.44 0.22 21.29
C LEU A 37 7.82 -1.19 21.35
N VAL A 38 6.49 -1.31 21.22
CA VAL A 38 5.82 -2.62 21.33
C VAL A 38 6.17 -3.52 20.15
N PRO A 39 6.09 -3.08 18.89
CA PRO A 39 6.56 -3.89 17.76
C PRO A 39 8.03 -4.26 17.85
N GLU A 40 8.91 -3.33 18.25
CA GLU A 40 10.33 -3.63 18.45
C GLU A 40 10.51 -4.75 19.48
N GLN A 41 9.91 -4.64 20.66
CA GLN A 41 10.03 -5.67 21.71
C GLN A 41 9.43 -7.03 21.29
N LEU A 42 8.34 -7.03 20.52
CA LEU A 42 7.64 -8.24 20.13
C LEU A 42 8.34 -9.00 19.00
N PHE A 43 8.96 -8.28 18.07
CA PHE A 43 9.54 -8.85 16.86
C PHE A 43 11.08 -8.86 16.85
N ASP A 44 11.73 -8.24 17.84
CA ASP A 44 13.16 -8.46 18.09
C ASP A 44 13.39 -9.89 18.60
N ASP A 45 14.34 -10.60 17.98
CA ASP A 45 14.76 -11.92 18.44
C ASP A 45 15.65 -11.77 19.70
N PRO A 46 15.24 -12.29 20.87
CA PRO A 46 16.01 -12.19 22.11
C PRO A 46 17.39 -12.86 22.05
N ASN A 47 17.66 -13.68 21.04
CA ASN A 47 18.93 -14.37 20.85
C ASN A 47 19.92 -13.60 19.96
N THR A 48 19.51 -12.46 19.40
CA THR A 48 20.36 -11.63 18.54
C THR A 48 20.85 -10.39 19.29
N LYS A 49 22.09 -9.95 19.03
CA LYS A 49 22.67 -8.74 19.65
C LYS A 49 22.29 -7.44 18.94
N GLU A 50 21.75 -7.53 17.72
CA GLU A 50 21.28 -6.38 16.95
C GLU A 50 19.76 -6.39 16.94
N LYS A 51 19.13 -5.25 17.26
CA LYS A 51 17.68 -5.08 17.05
C LYS A 51 17.36 -5.27 15.57
N GLU A 52 16.47 -6.21 15.27
CA GLU A 52 16.12 -6.59 13.91
C GLU A 52 14.87 -5.86 13.41
N VAL A 53 14.07 -5.35 14.36
CA VAL A 53 12.88 -4.56 14.11
C VAL A 53 13.09 -3.16 14.64
N GLU A 54 12.76 -2.19 13.80
CA GLU A 54 12.88 -0.77 14.11
C GLU A 54 11.54 -0.11 13.78
N GLY A 55 10.83 0.36 14.80
CA GLY A 55 9.62 1.15 14.61
C GLY A 55 9.97 2.62 14.45
N VAL A 56 9.05 3.39 13.87
CA VAL A 56 9.10 4.85 13.84
C VAL A 56 7.73 5.34 14.30
N SER A 57 7.76 6.33 15.17
CA SER A 57 6.61 7.07 15.69
C SER A 57 6.91 8.56 15.59
N ALA A 58 5.93 9.43 15.83
CA ALA A 58 6.16 10.88 15.82
C ALA A 58 7.24 11.29 16.84
N VAL A 59 7.19 10.72 18.05
CA VAL A 59 8.15 11.02 19.11
C VAL A 59 9.55 10.52 18.75
N LYS A 60 9.67 9.29 18.23
CA LYS A 60 10.97 8.74 17.80
C LYS A 60 11.54 9.51 16.61
N ALA A 61 10.72 9.91 15.65
CA ALA A 61 11.15 10.71 14.50
C ALA A 61 11.68 12.09 14.93
N ILE A 62 11.01 12.77 15.87
CA ILE A 62 11.50 14.03 16.44
C ILE A 62 12.84 13.81 17.19
N GLN A 63 12.95 12.73 17.98
CA GLN A 63 14.20 12.40 18.67
C GLN A 63 15.35 12.17 17.67
N ILE A 64 15.12 11.35 16.64
CA ILE A 64 16.12 11.09 15.59
C ILE A 64 16.51 12.39 14.88
N ALA A 65 15.56 13.28 14.60
CA ALA A 65 15.86 14.57 14.00
C ALA A 65 16.81 15.41 14.89
N GLN A 66 16.56 15.45 16.20
CA GLN A 66 17.45 16.11 17.16
C GLN A 66 18.84 15.46 17.19
N GLU A 67 18.92 14.13 17.19
CA GLU A 67 20.18 13.39 17.13
C GLU A 67 20.96 13.66 15.83
N GLN A 68 20.24 13.95 14.73
CA GLN A 68 20.81 14.38 13.44
C GLN A 68 21.16 15.87 13.40
N GLY A 69 21.01 16.60 14.51
CA GLY A 69 21.32 18.04 14.61
C GLY A 69 20.28 18.95 13.97
N GLN A 70 19.08 18.46 13.66
CA GLN A 70 18.00 19.28 13.15
C GLN A 70 17.36 20.13 14.25
N THR A 71 16.92 21.33 13.88
CA THR A 71 16.11 22.17 14.76
C THR A 71 14.69 21.63 14.83
N VAL A 72 14.17 21.48 16.05
CA VAL A 72 12.75 21.21 16.31
C VAL A 72 12.06 22.52 16.63
N TYR A 73 11.01 22.81 15.87
CA TYR A 73 10.21 24.02 16.02
C TYR A 73 8.88 23.72 16.69
N THR A 74 8.46 24.63 17.55
CA THR A 74 7.09 24.71 18.05
C THR A 74 6.41 25.90 17.38
N ILE A 75 5.42 25.61 16.55
CA ILE A 75 4.75 26.55 15.66
C ILE A 75 3.40 26.91 16.26
N THR A 76 3.14 28.21 16.35
CA THR A 76 1.89 28.82 16.81
C THR A 76 1.48 29.90 15.82
N GLN A 77 0.30 30.51 16.00
CA GLN A 77 -0.17 31.58 15.10
C GLN A 77 0.80 32.76 15.05
N GLU A 78 1.44 33.06 16.18
CA GLU A 78 2.31 34.21 16.35
C GLU A 78 3.63 34.08 15.57
N ASN A 79 4.15 32.85 15.41
CA ASN A 79 5.46 32.61 14.82
C ASN A 79 5.40 31.88 13.47
N TYR A 80 4.21 31.51 13.00
CA TYR A 80 3.98 30.74 11.78
C TYR A 80 4.73 31.31 10.57
N SER A 81 4.54 32.60 10.28
CA SER A 81 5.12 33.27 9.12
C SER A 81 6.66 33.29 9.13
N GLN A 82 7.27 33.21 10.32
CA GLN A 82 8.72 33.22 10.50
C GLN A 82 9.35 31.83 10.41
N ILE A 83 8.61 30.79 10.80
CA ILE A 83 9.12 29.42 10.86
C ILE A 83 8.88 28.67 9.55
N ILE A 84 7.73 28.86 8.90
CA ILE A 84 7.33 28.11 7.71
C ILE A 84 8.37 28.13 6.58
N PRO A 85 9.02 29.27 6.25
CA PRO A 85 10.06 29.29 5.22
C PRO A 85 11.32 28.47 5.58
N LYS A 86 11.49 28.10 6.86
CA LYS A 86 12.63 27.30 7.35
C LYS A 86 12.39 25.80 7.26
N LEU A 87 11.15 25.38 6.97
CA LEU A 87 10.78 23.96 6.89
C LEU A 87 10.89 23.45 5.45
N SER A 88 11.41 22.23 5.30
CA SER A 88 11.47 21.50 4.04
C SER A 88 10.89 20.10 4.26
N LEU A 89 9.55 20.05 4.33
CA LEU A 89 8.74 18.85 4.59
C LEU A 89 7.80 18.57 3.40
N SER A 90 7.06 17.47 3.42
CA SER A 90 6.12 17.14 2.35
C SER A 90 4.93 18.11 2.31
N SER A 91 4.26 18.20 1.17
CA SER A 91 3.09 19.07 0.99
C SER A 91 1.93 18.73 1.93
N GLY A 92 1.76 17.46 2.28
CA GLY A 92 0.76 17.02 3.26
C GLY A 92 1.04 17.60 4.64
N VAL A 93 2.26 17.42 5.14
CA VAL A 93 2.68 17.97 6.44
C VAL A 93 2.58 19.50 6.46
N MET A 94 3.01 20.17 5.39
CA MET A 94 2.91 21.63 5.30
C MET A 94 1.46 22.13 5.31
N THR A 95 0.54 21.35 4.72
CA THR A 95 -0.91 21.64 4.74
C THR A 95 -1.48 21.45 6.14
N ASP A 96 -1.15 20.36 6.82
CA ASP A 96 -1.60 20.08 8.18
C ASP A 96 -1.12 21.14 9.17
N ILE A 97 0.14 21.58 9.07
CA ILE A 97 0.68 22.66 9.89
C ILE A 97 -0.15 23.94 9.68
N ARG A 98 -0.37 24.34 8.41
CA ARG A 98 -1.16 25.54 8.09
C ARG A 98 -2.55 25.47 8.69
N ASP A 99 -3.27 24.39 8.45
CA ASP A 99 -4.68 24.28 8.80
C ASP A 99 -4.88 24.19 10.32
N ASN A 100 -3.98 23.50 11.03
CA ASN A 100 -4.05 23.39 12.49
C ASN A 100 -3.60 24.67 13.20
N VAL A 101 -2.54 25.33 12.72
CA VAL A 101 -2.13 26.62 13.28
C VAL A 101 -3.20 27.68 13.02
N ALA A 102 -3.86 27.68 11.86
CA ALA A 102 -4.96 28.61 11.57
C ALA A 102 -6.12 28.53 12.56
N VAL A 103 -6.37 27.36 13.16
CA VAL A 103 -7.41 27.16 14.20
C VAL A 103 -6.89 27.29 15.64
N GLY A 104 -5.67 27.81 15.82
CA GLY A 104 -5.09 28.10 17.14
C GLY A 104 -4.42 26.91 17.83
N ARG A 105 -4.15 25.82 17.10
CA ARG A 105 -3.39 24.68 17.64
C ARG A 105 -1.88 24.94 17.54
N THR A 106 -1.14 24.28 18.42
CA THR A 106 0.32 24.32 18.45
C THR A 106 0.87 23.10 17.72
N VAL A 107 1.85 23.28 16.83
CA VAL A 107 2.46 22.17 16.07
C VAL A 107 3.95 22.07 16.35
N THR A 108 4.41 20.92 16.83
CA THR A 108 5.83 20.62 17.04
C THR A 108 6.34 19.74 15.91
N VAL A 109 7.37 20.19 15.19
CA VAL A 109 7.91 19.49 14.00
C VAL A 109 9.41 19.79 13.81
N HIS A 110 10.14 18.90 13.15
CA HIS A 110 11.55 19.12 12.80
C HIS A 110 11.71 19.78 11.42
N GLU A 111 12.86 20.43 11.18
CA GLU A 111 13.07 21.28 9.98
C GLU A 111 12.98 20.56 8.63
N LYS A 112 13.44 19.31 8.54
CA LYS A 112 13.58 18.59 7.26
C LYS A 112 13.24 17.13 7.42
N THR A 113 12.73 16.51 6.36
CA THR A 113 12.52 15.05 6.32
C THR A 113 13.77 14.29 6.74
N ILE A 114 13.62 13.35 7.68
CA ILE A 114 14.73 12.52 8.16
C ILE A 114 14.85 11.24 7.34
N HIS A 115 16.07 10.74 7.30
CA HIS A 115 16.37 9.41 6.79
C HIS A 115 16.81 8.54 7.95
N TYR A 116 16.05 7.49 8.24
CA TYR A 116 16.33 6.59 9.34
C TYR A 116 16.14 5.14 8.92
N LYS A 117 17.24 4.39 8.85
CA LYS A 117 17.25 2.93 8.57
C LYS A 117 16.44 2.49 7.33
N GLY A 118 16.22 3.39 6.36
CA GLY A 118 15.47 3.13 5.13
C GLY A 118 14.09 3.77 5.09
N TRP A 119 13.58 4.27 6.21
CA TRP A 119 12.45 5.19 6.26
C TRP A 119 12.88 6.58 5.81
N LYS A 120 12.04 7.22 5.00
CA LYS A 120 12.16 8.64 4.68
C LYS A 120 10.85 9.32 5.04
N GLY A 121 10.88 10.18 6.04
CA GLY A 121 9.65 10.74 6.56
C GLY A 121 9.83 11.85 7.56
N SER A 122 8.73 12.30 8.15
CA SER A 122 8.74 13.37 9.15
C SER A 122 7.76 13.05 10.27
N GLY A 123 8.15 13.29 11.52
CA GLY A 123 7.26 13.21 12.68
C GLY A 123 6.84 14.60 13.11
N TYR A 124 5.55 14.77 13.41
CA TYR A 124 5.02 16.02 13.91
C TYR A 124 3.88 15.79 14.92
N ILE A 125 3.74 16.72 15.84
CA ILE A 125 2.76 16.65 16.93
C ILE A 125 1.89 17.88 16.86
N ILE A 126 0.58 17.72 16.86
CA ILE A 126 -0.40 18.81 16.90
C ILE A 126 -1.06 18.76 18.28
N ILE A 127 -1.07 19.87 19.01
CA ILE A 127 -1.69 19.97 20.33
C ILE A 127 -2.71 21.10 20.34
N ASP A 128 -3.91 20.82 20.83
CA ASP A 128 -4.87 21.85 21.20
C ASP A 128 -4.50 22.43 22.59
N PRO A 129 -4.10 23.71 22.68
CA PRO A 129 -3.68 24.32 23.94
C PRO A 129 -4.83 24.45 24.96
N HIS A 130 -6.09 24.43 24.53
CA HIS A 130 -7.25 24.56 25.40
C HIS A 130 -7.58 23.27 26.12
N THR A 131 -7.41 22.13 25.47
CA THR A 131 -7.79 20.80 26.00
C THR A 131 -6.58 19.95 26.38
N GLY A 132 -5.40 20.23 25.83
CA GLY A 132 -4.20 19.41 25.95
C GLY A 132 -4.21 18.17 25.05
N SER A 133 -5.31 17.90 24.34
CA SER A 133 -5.40 16.78 23.38
C SER A 133 -4.44 17.02 22.22
N GLY A 134 -3.79 15.95 21.75
CA GLY A 134 -2.86 16.05 20.64
C GLY A 134 -2.85 14.84 19.73
N ALA A 135 -2.55 15.10 18.46
CA ALA A 135 -2.30 14.10 17.43
C ALA A 135 -0.80 13.96 17.21
N TYR A 136 -0.31 12.72 17.17
CA TYR A 136 1.09 12.38 17.01
C TYR A 136 1.23 11.65 15.68
N LEU A 137 1.76 12.34 14.67
CA LEU A 137 1.63 11.93 13.28
C LEU A 137 3.00 11.70 12.63
N ILE A 138 3.03 10.77 11.68
CA ILE A 138 4.18 10.53 10.81
C ILE A 138 3.80 10.65 9.34
N ASP A 139 4.67 11.27 8.56
CA ASP A 139 4.63 11.30 7.11
C ASP A 139 5.74 10.42 6.53
N GLY A 140 5.53 9.79 5.36
CA GLY A 140 6.46 8.80 4.80
C GLY A 140 5.82 7.59 4.11
N GLY A 141 4.51 7.61 3.83
CA GLY A 141 3.87 6.73 2.85
C GLY A 141 3.28 5.40 3.36
N ALA A 142 1.99 5.44 3.74
CA ALA A 142 1.04 4.32 3.59
C ALA A 142 -0.41 4.79 3.32
N ASN A 143 -0.63 6.05 2.93
CA ASN A 143 -1.96 6.61 2.73
C ASN A 143 -2.41 6.54 1.25
N GLY A 144 -3.27 5.55 0.97
CA GLY A 144 -4.41 5.55 0.03
C GLY A 144 -4.19 5.98 -1.44
N GLY A 145 -4.36 5.04 -2.37
CA GLY A 145 -4.40 5.29 -3.82
C GLY A 145 -5.76 5.82 -4.32
N TYR A 146 -5.73 6.79 -5.24
CA TYR A 146 -6.89 7.36 -5.93
C TYR A 146 -7.07 6.64 -7.28
N LEU A 147 -8.31 6.26 -7.63
CA LEU A 147 -8.68 5.74 -8.95
C LEU A 147 -9.77 6.64 -9.55
N THR A 148 -9.48 7.29 -10.69
CA THR A 148 -10.48 7.94 -11.55
C THR A 148 -10.65 7.15 -12.83
N GLY A 149 -11.90 7.04 -13.26
CA GLY A 149 -12.39 5.99 -14.15
C GLY A 149 -12.27 6.22 -15.65
N ASP A 150 -12.86 5.21 -16.29
CA ASP A 150 -13.41 5.10 -17.63
C ASP A 150 -12.51 4.70 -18.81
N ASN A 151 -12.94 3.60 -19.44
CA ASN A 151 -12.57 3.01 -20.74
C ASN A 151 -11.31 2.16 -20.88
N ALA A 152 -10.82 1.57 -19.80
CA ALA A 152 -9.57 0.82 -19.84
C ALA A 152 -9.65 -0.69 -19.61
N SER A 153 -10.77 -1.43 -19.66
CA SER A 153 -10.88 -2.83 -19.12
C SER A 153 -9.66 -3.78 -19.28
N ILE A 154 -8.92 -3.77 -20.40
CA ILE A 154 -7.66 -4.53 -20.59
C ILE A 154 -6.45 -3.81 -19.95
N ILE A 155 -6.30 -2.51 -20.21
CA ILE A 155 -5.25 -1.64 -19.64
C ILE A 155 -5.46 -1.37 -18.16
N SER A 156 -6.69 -1.33 -17.67
CA SER A 156 -7.12 -1.16 -16.28
C SER A 156 -6.95 -2.46 -15.52
N THR A 157 -7.04 -3.64 -16.14
CA THR A 157 -6.75 -4.90 -15.45
C THR A 157 -5.24 -5.08 -15.28
N LEU A 158 -4.44 -4.79 -16.32
CA LEU A 158 -2.98 -4.71 -16.17
C LEU A 158 -2.55 -3.56 -15.28
N ALA A 159 -3.21 -2.40 -15.36
CA ALA A 159 -2.96 -1.28 -14.49
C ALA A 159 -3.38 -1.64 -13.07
N LEU A 160 -4.50 -2.29 -12.78
CA LEU A 160 -4.85 -2.74 -11.43
C LEU A 160 -3.82 -3.74 -10.91
N ALA A 161 -3.42 -4.75 -11.69
CA ALA A 161 -2.32 -5.65 -11.29
C ALA A 161 -0.97 -4.91 -11.11
N TYR A 162 -0.71 -3.88 -11.92
CA TYR A 162 0.52 -3.06 -11.87
C TYR A 162 0.49 -1.97 -10.79
N THR A 163 -0.70 -1.48 -10.43
CA THR A 163 -0.97 -0.39 -9.48
C THR A 163 -1.19 -0.96 -8.09
N ASP A 164 -1.85 -2.13 -7.96
CA ASP A 164 -1.89 -2.91 -6.71
C ASP A 164 -0.51 -3.47 -6.35
N SER A 165 0.31 -3.85 -7.33
CA SER A 165 1.72 -4.16 -7.08
C SER A 165 2.59 -2.91 -6.83
N LYS A 166 2.07 -1.70 -7.03
CA LYS A 166 2.70 -0.44 -6.57
C LYS A 166 2.18 -0.02 -5.18
N THR A 167 0.98 -0.41 -4.76
CA THR A 167 0.46 -0.14 -3.41
C THR A 167 0.94 -1.19 -2.40
N PHE A 168 1.20 -2.44 -2.80
CA PHE A 168 1.50 -3.52 -1.84
C PHE A 168 2.80 -3.32 -1.06
N LEU A 169 3.86 -2.77 -1.67
CA LEU A 169 5.09 -2.38 -0.97
C LEU A 169 5.74 -1.20 -1.71
N ARG A 170 5.09 -0.03 -1.68
CA ARG A 170 5.50 1.20 -2.39
C ARG A 170 6.95 1.61 -2.06
N GLU A 171 7.45 1.16 -0.91
CA GLU A 171 8.80 1.38 -0.43
C GLU A 171 9.38 0.09 0.15
N LYS A 172 10.68 -0.12 -0.06
CA LYS A 172 11.45 -1.21 0.56
C LYS A 172 11.12 -1.23 2.07
N PRO A 173 10.52 -2.30 2.62
CA PRO A 173 10.20 -2.33 4.04
C PRO A 173 11.50 -2.19 4.82
N TRP A 174 11.61 -1.06 5.51
CA TRP A 174 12.81 -0.63 6.21
C TRP A 174 12.85 -1.13 7.66
N PHE A 175 11.69 -1.56 8.17
CA PHE A 175 11.45 -1.91 9.57
C PHE A 175 11.53 -3.42 9.85
N SER A 176 11.76 -4.27 8.84
CA SER A 176 11.88 -5.72 9.03
C SER A 176 12.68 -6.40 7.92
N LYS A 177 13.70 -7.18 8.32
CA LYS A 177 14.48 -8.04 7.40
C LYS A 177 13.62 -9.15 6.77
N SER A 178 12.69 -9.74 7.53
CA SER A 178 11.80 -10.78 7.00
C SER A 178 10.81 -10.23 5.97
N LEU A 179 10.29 -9.02 6.17
CA LEU A 179 9.49 -8.33 5.15
C LEU A 179 10.35 -7.87 3.96
N LEU A 180 11.64 -7.57 4.16
CA LEU A 180 12.56 -7.27 3.07
C LEU A 180 12.84 -8.49 2.18
N GLU A 181 12.94 -9.68 2.76
CA GLU A 181 13.03 -10.94 1.99
C GLU A 181 11.73 -11.22 1.23
N LYS A 182 10.57 -11.03 1.87
CA LYS A 182 9.26 -11.09 1.21
C LYS A 182 9.15 -10.07 0.07
N TYR A 183 9.65 -8.85 0.25
CA TYR A 183 9.72 -7.81 -0.78
C TYR A 183 10.59 -8.22 -1.98
N LYS A 184 11.82 -8.69 -1.74
CA LYS A 184 12.73 -9.15 -2.81
C LYS A 184 12.11 -10.31 -3.59
N PHE A 185 11.51 -11.27 -2.88
CA PHE A 185 10.82 -12.39 -3.49
C PHE A 185 9.61 -11.94 -4.32
N SER A 186 8.81 -11.00 -3.80
CA SER A 186 7.66 -10.39 -4.50
C SER A 186 8.07 -9.66 -5.78
N GLN A 187 9.20 -8.97 -5.78
CA GLN A 187 9.69 -8.27 -6.98
C GLN A 187 10.11 -9.28 -8.06
N VAL A 188 10.83 -10.34 -7.68
CA VAL A 188 11.26 -11.40 -8.61
C VAL A 188 10.05 -12.17 -9.15
N SER A 189 9.11 -12.57 -8.29
CA SER A 189 7.90 -13.30 -8.69
C SER A 189 6.99 -12.48 -9.61
N LYS A 190 6.93 -11.14 -9.44
CA LYS A 190 6.22 -10.24 -10.34
C LYS A 190 6.76 -10.31 -11.76
N TYR A 191 8.09 -10.20 -11.93
CA TYR A 191 8.70 -10.24 -13.26
C TYR A 191 8.57 -11.62 -13.90
N ILE A 192 8.70 -12.70 -13.11
CA ILE A 192 8.47 -14.06 -13.59
C ILE A 192 7.01 -14.24 -14.03
N GLY A 193 6.05 -13.79 -13.23
CA GLY A 193 4.62 -13.89 -13.55
C GLY A 193 4.23 -13.06 -14.77
N LEU A 194 4.76 -11.84 -14.91
CA LEU A 194 4.52 -11.00 -16.09
C LEU A 194 5.16 -11.61 -17.35
N GLY A 195 6.38 -12.15 -17.24
CA GLY A 195 7.03 -12.87 -18.34
C GLY A 195 6.23 -14.10 -18.78
N GLY A 196 5.73 -14.89 -17.82
CA GLY A 196 4.86 -16.03 -18.09
C GLY A 196 3.55 -15.63 -18.78
N LEU A 197 2.92 -14.54 -18.35
CA LEU A 197 1.73 -13.99 -19.01
C LEU A 197 2.05 -13.59 -20.45
N LEU A 198 3.10 -12.82 -20.68
CA LEU A 198 3.47 -12.37 -22.03
C LEU A 198 3.75 -13.53 -22.99
N LEU A 199 4.45 -14.57 -22.51
CA LEU A 199 4.68 -15.80 -23.28
C LEU A 199 3.37 -16.52 -23.60
N ASN A 200 2.45 -16.60 -22.64
CA ASN A 200 1.16 -17.24 -22.83
C ASN A 200 0.28 -16.46 -23.84
N LEU A 201 0.27 -15.13 -23.76
CA LEU A 201 -0.44 -14.28 -24.71
C LEU A 201 0.14 -14.40 -26.13
N ALA A 202 1.47 -14.44 -26.26
CA ALA A 202 2.14 -14.68 -27.54
C ALA A 202 1.78 -16.06 -28.11
N TYR A 203 1.73 -17.09 -27.26
CA TYR A 203 1.32 -18.44 -27.64
C TYR A 203 -0.13 -18.49 -28.14
N ILE A 204 -1.07 -17.81 -27.47
CA ILE A 204 -2.47 -17.68 -27.90
C ILE A 204 -2.56 -16.95 -29.25
N ALA A 205 -1.77 -15.88 -29.43
CA ALA A 205 -1.76 -15.13 -30.68
C ALA A 205 -1.27 -15.99 -31.86
N SER A 206 -0.25 -16.84 -31.63
CA SER A 206 0.34 -17.74 -32.64
C SER A 206 -0.47 -19.01 -32.94
N LYS A 207 -1.59 -19.26 -32.23
CA LYS A 207 -2.40 -20.45 -32.44
C LYS A 207 -3.33 -20.29 -33.66
N ASP A 208 -3.15 -21.10 -34.70
CA ASP A 208 -3.95 -21.02 -35.93
C ASP A 208 -5.31 -21.73 -35.83
N ASP A 209 -5.50 -22.58 -34.82
CA ASP A 209 -6.74 -23.34 -34.56
C ASP A 209 -7.84 -22.50 -33.91
N LEU A 210 -7.51 -21.32 -33.38
CA LEU A 210 -8.43 -20.42 -32.69
C LEU A 210 -8.96 -19.33 -33.61
N SER A 211 -10.27 -19.14 -33.60
CA SER A 211 -10.90 -17.97 -34.22
C SER A 211 -10.48 -16.67 -33.53
N THR A 212 -10.56 -15.55 -34.24
CA THR A 212 -10.24 -14.21 -33.70
C THR A 212 -10.96 -13.91 -32.38
N ASN A 213 -12.25 -14.26 -32.27
CA ASN A 213 -13.02 -14.06 -31.05
C ASN A 213 -12.57 -14.94 -29.89
N GLN A 214 -12.15 -16.18 -30.17
CA GLN A 214 -11.59 -17.08 -29.16
C GLN A 214 -10.23 -16.58 -28.67
N LYS A 215 -9.38 -16.03 -29.56
CA LYS A 215 -8.12 -15.39 -29.17
C LYS A 215 -8.37 -14.22 -28.23
N TYR A 216 -9.26 -13.29 -28.57
CA TYR A 216 -9.60 -12.17 -27.69
C TYR A 216 -10.15 -12.60 -26.33
N PHE A 217 -11.04 -13.59 -26.32
CA PHE A 217 -11.62 -14.11 -25.09
C PHE A 217 -10.54 -14.76 -24.19
N GLN A 218 -9.67 -15.59 -24.76
CA GLN A 218 -8.58 -16.23 -24.01
C GLN A 218 -7.55 -15.22 -23.50
N VAL A 219 -7.23 -14.18 -24.28
CA VAL A 219 -6.37 -13.08 -23.83
C VAL A 219 -6.99 -12.41 -22.60
N PHE A 220 -8.28 -12.07 -22.66
CA PHE A 220 -8.99 -11.44 -21.56
C PHE A 220 -9.04 -12.30 -20.29
N THR A 221 -9.39 -13.59 -20.39
CA THR A 221 -9.49 -14.48 -19.23
C THR A 221 -8.15 -14.75 -18.58
N ASN A 222 -7.06 -14.88 -19.35
CA ASN A 222 -5.70 -15.03 -18.81
C ASN A 222 -5.22 -13.77 -18.09
N MET A 223 -5.56 -12.58 -18.60
CA MET A 223 -5.23 -11.32 -17.95
C MET A 223 -5.99 -11.13 -16.63
N LEU A 224 -7.28 -11.47 -16.60
CA LEU A 224 -8.06 -11.50 -15.36
C LEU A 224 -7.47 -12.49 -14.35
N GLY A 225 -7.08 -13.68 -14.82
CA GLY A 225 -6.41 -14.68 -13.99
C GLY A 225 -5.16 -14.17 -13.31
N TYR A 226 -4.28 -13.53 -14.08
CA TYR A 226 -3.07 -12.93 -13.55
C TYR A 226 -3.38 -11.87 -12.47
N ALA A 227 -4.37 -11.00 -12.71
CA ALA A 227 -4.78 -9.99 -11.73
C ALA A 227 -5.34 -10.62 -10.43
N LEU A 228 -6.17 -11.66 -10.53
CA LEU A 228 -6.68 -12.38 -9.37
C LEU A 228 -5.58 -13.09 -8.59
N ILE A 229 -4.63 -13.75 -9.27
CA ILE A 229 -3.50 -14.42 -8.64
C ILE A 229 -2.62 -13.39 -7.90
N ALA A 230 -2.35 -12.24 -8.52
CA ALA A 230 -1.57 -11.18 -7.91
C ALA A 230 -2.25 -10.65 -6.63
N ASN A 231 -3.54 -10.34 -6.69
CA ASN A 231 -4.25 -9.73 -5.56
C ASN A 231 -4.54 -10.73 -4.42
N ILE A 232 -4.95 -11.96 -4.74
CA ILE A 232 -5.24 -12.99 -3.73
C ILE A 232 -3.95 -13.55 -3.13
N GLY A 233 -2.91 -13.78 -3.93
CA GLY A 233 -1.60 -14.23 -3.44
C GLY A 233 -0.99 -13.22 -2.45
N ASN A 234 -1.12 -11.93 -2.74
CA ASN A 234 -0.71 -10.86 -1.83
C ASN A 234 -1.49 -10.89 -0.50
N ALA A 235 -2.83 -11.02 -0.55
CA ALA A 235 -3.66 -11.11 0.65
C ALA A 235 -3.30 -12.32 1.53
N ILE A 236 -3.05 -13.49 0.92
CA ILE A 236 -2.61 -14.70 1.62
C ILE A 236 -1.25 -14.48 2.29
N MET A 237 -0.30 -13.85 1.60
CA MET A 237 1.05 -13.61 2.10
C MET A 237 1.11 -12.64 3.29
N LEU A 238 0.13 -11.74 3.39
CA LEU A 238 -0.05 -10.84 4.55
C LEU A 238 -0.66 -11.56 5.74
N ALA A 239 -1.61 -12.45 5.50
CA ALA A 239 -2.36 -13.13 6.56
C ALA A 239 -1.60 -14.32 7.18
N THR A 240 -0.46 -14.74 6.61
CA THR A 240 0.20 -16.00 6.98
C THR A 240 1.74 -15.90 7.12
N PRO A 241 2.35 -16.81 7.91
CA PRO A 241 3.80 -16.99 7.90
C PRO A 241 4.33 -17.34 6.51
N LEU A 242 5.58 -16.95 6.18
CA LEU A 242 6.14 -17.05 4.83
C LEU A 242 6.06 -18.46 4.22
N SER A 243 6.42 -19.48 4.98
CA SER A 243 6.42 -20.88 4.54
C SER A 243 5.01 -21.36 4.14
N ILE A 244 4.00 -20.97 4.91
CA ILE A 244 2.60 -21.34 4.69
C ILE A 244 2.00 -20.49 3.57
N GLY A 245 2.30 -19.19 3.55
CA GLY A 245 1.79 -18.25 2.56
C GLY A 245 2.23 -18.56 1.14
N ILE A 246 3.47 -19.02 0.94
CA ILE A 246 3.95 -19.48 -0.38
C ILE A 246 3.13 -20.70 -0.83
N ALA A 247 2.99 -21.72 0.03
CA ALA A 247 2.26 -22.94 -0.33
C ALA A 247 0.79 -22.64 -0.68
N LEU A 248 0.10 -21.84 0.13
CA LEU A 248 -1.29 -21.45 -0.12
C LEU A 248 -1.45 -20.60 -1.37
N SER A 249 -0.51 -19.68 -1.63
CA SER A 249 -0.52 -18.85 -2.84
C SER A 249 -0.34 -19.70 -4.11
N VAL A 250 0.53 -20.71 -4.07
CA VAL A 250 0.72 -21.65 -5.18
C VAL A 250 -0.54 -22.48 -5.42
N VAL A 251 -1.16 -23.01 -4.36
CA VAL A 251 -2.43 -23.76 -4.47
C VAL A 251 -3.51 -22.88 -5.09
N MET A 252 -3.66 -21.65 -4.62
CA MET A 252 -4.66 -20.73 -5.16
C MET A 252 -4.38 -20.38 -6.63
N ALA A 253 -3.11 -20.18 -7.00
CA ALA A 253 -2.72 -19.94 -8.39
C ALA A 253 -3.07 -21.11 -9.30
N LEU A 254 -2.91 -22.35 -8.83
CA LEU A 254 -3.31 -23.56 -9.57
C LEU A 254 -4.84 -23.63 -9.74
N ILE A 255 -5.61 -23.32 -8.69
CA ILE A 255 -7.08 -23.30 -8.75
C ILE A 255 -7.57 -22.27 -9.77
N ILE A 256 -7.02 -21.05 -9.74
CA ILE A 256 -7.39 -19.99 -10.67
C ILE A 256 -6.99 -20.39 -12.10
N SER A 257 -5.77 -20.88 -12.29
CA SER A 257 -5.26 -21.28 -13.61
C SER A 257 -6.09 -22.42 -14.24
N THR A 258 -6.43 -23.43 -13.45
CA THR A 258 -7.30 -24.54 -13.90
C THR A 258 -8.71 -24.06 -14.22
N SER A 259 -9.27 -23.15 -13.42
CA SER A 259 -10.58 -22.54 -13.68
C SER A 259 -10.60 -21.79 -15.01
N ILE A 260 -9.52 -21.06 -15.35
CA ILE A 260 -9.41 -20.33 -16.63
C ILE A 260 -9.34 -21.29 -17.81
N ILE A 261 -8.58 -22.37 -17.70
CA ILE A 261 -8.50 -23.41 -18.74
C ILE A 261 -9.91 -23.97 -19.00
N LEU A 262 -10.64 -24.34 -17.95
CA LEU A 262 -12.01 -24.86 -18.06
C LEU A 262 -12.97 -23.85 -18.71
N ILE A 263 -12.90 -22.57 -18.33
CA ILE A 263 -13.73 -21.50 -18.92
C ILE A 263 -13.43 -21.34 -20.42
N ASN A 264 -12.15 -21.38 -20.80
CA ASN A 264 -11.71 -21.25 -22.18
C ASN A 264 -12.15 -22.45 -23.05
N ASP A 265 -12.04 -23.66 -22.51
CA ASP A 265 -12.50 -24.89 -23.19
C ASP A 265 -14.01 -24.91 -23.37
N LEU A 266 -14.77 -24.49 -22.34
CA LEU A 266 -16.23 -24.43 -22.39
C LEU A 266 -16.72 -23.40 -23.43
N TYR A 267 -16.07 -22.24 -23.52
CA TYR A 267 -16.34 -21.26 -24.57
C TYR A 267 -16.04 -21.82 -25.96
N GLY A 268 -14.91 -22.51 -26.13
CA GLY A 268 -14.52 -23.16 -27.38
C GLY A 268 -15.52 -24.23 -27.83
N PHE A 269 -15.98 -25.06 -26.90
CA PHE A 269 -16.98 -26.10 -27.15
C PHE A 269 -18.34 -25.52 -27.59
N ASN A 270 -18.82 -24.48 -26.91
CA ASN A 270 -20.08 -23.81 -27.24
C ASN A 270 -20.06 -23.23 -28.66
N ILE A 271 -18.97 -22.57 -29.07
CA ILE A 271 -18.84 -22.05 -30.45
C ILE A 271 -18.91 -23.19 -31.48
N ARG A 272 -18.28 -24.33 -31.20
CA ARG A 272 -18.28 -25.49 -32.10
C ARG A 272 -19.69 -26.08 -32.28
N ILE A 273 -20.46 -26.17 -31.19
CA ILE A 273 -21.88 -26.59 -31.23
C ILE A 273 -22.70 -25.59 -32.04
N TYR A 274 -22.58 -24.28 -31.78
CA TYR A 274 -23.31 -23.26 -32.52
C TYR A 274 -22.99 -23.31 -34.02
N ARG A 275 -21.72 -23.45 -34.40
CA ARG A 275 -21.31 -23.53 -35.81
C ARG A 275 -21.87 -24.78 -36.51
N ASN A 276 -21.88 -25.93 -35.83
CA ASN A 276 -22.47 -27.16 -36.35
C ASN A 276 -24.00 -27.10 -36.44
N LYS A 277 -24.68 -26.45 -35.47
CA LYS A 277 -26.14 -26.33 -35.44
C LYS A 277 -26.69 -25.40 -36.53
N TYR A 278 -25.94 -24.37 -36.92
CA TYR A 278 -26.36 -23.38 -37.93
C TYR A 278 -25.65 -23.53 -39.29
N ASN A 279 -24.84 -24.57 -39.49
CA ASN A 279 -24.18 -24.94 -40.75
C ASN A 279 -23.49 -23.79 -41.49
N ILE A 280 -22.80 -22.91 -40.74
CA ILE A 280 -22.12 -21.73 -41.30
C ILE A 280 -20.78 -22.18 -41.90
N SER A 281 -20.83 -22.84 -43.04
CA SER A 281 -19.70 -23.13 -43.90
C SER A 281 -19.98 -22.48 -45.25
N SER A 282 -19.22 -21.46 -45.65
CA SER A 282 -19.19 -20.84 -47.00
C SER A 282 -20.38 -19.97 -47.47
N VAL A 283 -20.67 -18.84 -46.80
CA VAL A 283 -21.45 -17.72 -47.39
C VAL A 283 -20.54 -16.50 -47.70
N LEU A 284 -19.23 -16.69 -47.85
CA LEU A 284 -18.27 -15.59 -48.09
C LEU A 284 -17.45 -15.75 -49.39
N TYR A 285 -18.08 -16.20 -50.48
CA TYR A 285 -17.51 -16.08 -51.83
C TYR A 285 -18.63 -15.87 -52.85
N ASN A 286 -19.15 -14.64 -52.93
CA ASN A 286 -19.71 -14.07 -54.16
C ASN A 286 -20.22 -12.64 -53.88
N LYS A 287 -19.32 -11.67 -53.99
CA LYS A 287 -19.65 -10.29 -54.37
C LYS A 287 -18.44 -9.72 -55.11
N GLU A 288 -18.19 -10.27 -56.31
CA GLU A 288 -17.55 -9.45 -57.35
C GLU A 288 -18.62 -8.51 -57.89
N ILE A 289 -18.33 -7.22 -57.77
CA ILE A 289 -19.15 -6.10 -58.21
C ILE A 289 -18.91 -5.96 -59.72
N VAL A 290 -19.99 -6.06 -60.49
CA VAL A 290 -20.04 -5.72 -61.91
C VAL A 290 -19.90 -4.20 -62.06
N VAL A 291 -19.03 -3.78 -62.99
CA VAL A 291 -18.75 -2.40 -63.44
C VAL A 291 -20.01 -1.72 -63.97
#